data_AF-A0A972ZTP0-F1
#
_entry.id   AF-A0A972ZTP0-F1
#
_cell.length_a   1.000
_cell.length_b   1.000
_cell.length_c   1.000
_cell.angle_alpha   90.00
_cell.angle_beta   90.00
_cell.angle_gamma   90.00
#
_symmetry.space_group_name_H-M   'P 1'
#
loop_
_entity.id
_entity.type
_entity.pdbx_description
1 polymer ?
#
loop_
_entity_poly.entity_id
_entity_poly.type
_entity_poly.pdbx_seq_one_letter_code
_entity_poly.pdbx_strand_id
1 'polypeptide(L)' 'LGDEAKRASSLEGIESATGFIRKLIGDRLKLKYVPELVFKLDKSIEYSVNLEKTFERIRNERKIDQ' A
#
# COMPACT_ATOMS: atom_id res chain seq x y z
N LEU A 1 8.59 -13.81 2.24
CA LEU A 1 7.45 -12.89 1.98
C LEU A 1 6.23 -13.49 2.67
N GLY A 2 5.67 -12.83 3.68
CA GLY A 2 4.57 -13.38 4.47
C GLY A 2 3.38 -13.77 3.61
N ASP A 3 2.83 -14.95 3.88
CA ASP A 3 1.65 -15.54 3.26
C ASP A 3 0.53 -14.54 3.03
N GLU A 4 -0.18 -14.67 1.92
CA GLU A 4 -1.34 -13.82 1.60
C GLU A 4 -2.41 -13.89 2.69
N ALA A 5 -2.58 -15.07 3.30
CA ALA A 5 -3.43 -15.29 4.48
C ALA A 5 -2.99 -14.46 5.70
N LYS A 6 -1.67 -14.34 5.95
CA LYS A 6 -1.15 -13.52 7.05
C LYS A 6 -1.39 -12.03 6.81
N ARG A 7 -1.30 -11.58 5.55
CA ARG A 7 -1.58 -10.19 5.17
C ARG A 7 -3.05 -9.85 5.36
N ALA A 8 -3.96 -10.75 4.96
CA ALA A 8 -5.39 -10.57 5.17
C ALA A 8 -5.76 -10.52 6.65
N SER A 9 -5.25 -11.46 7.46
CA SER A 9 -5.50 -11.46 8.91
C SER A 9 -4.92 -10.23 9.61
N SER A 10 -3.75 -9.74 9.16
CA SER A 10 -3.17 -8.51 9.70
C SER A 10 -4.04 -7.28 9.37
N LEU A 11 -4.59 -7.22 8.16
CA LEU A 11 -5.49 -6.14 7.75
C LEU A 11 -6.76 -6.14 8.60
N GLU A 12 -7.36 -7.30 8.84
CA GLU A 12 -8.54 -7.46 9.70
C GLU A 12 -8.27 -6.99 11.14
N GLY A 13 -7.09 -7.31 11.68
CA GLY A 13 -6.67 -6.82 13.00
C GLY A 13 -6.55 -5.30 13.07
N ILE A 14 -6.02 -4.67 12.01
CA ILE A 14 -5.92 -3.20 11.92
C ILE A 14 -7.31 -2.57 11.77
N GLU A 15 -8.17 -3.14 10.93
CA GLU A 15 -9.55 -2.69 10.74
C GLU A 15 -10.35 -2.73 12.05
N SER A 16 -10.17 -3.78 12.86
CA SER A 16 -10.75 -3.88 14.21
C SER A 16 -10.22 -2.79 15.16
N ALA A 17 -8.95 -2.43 15.03
CA ALA A 17 -8.31 -1.37 15.82
C ALA A 17 -8.59 0.06 15.33
N THR A 18 -9.33 0.24 14.22
CA THR A 18 -9.57 1.55 13.57
C THR A 18 -10.09 2.61 14.55
N GLY A 19 -11.04 2.26 15.42
CA GLY A 19 -11.60 3.21 16.39
C GLY A 19 -10.56 3.73 17.38
N PHE A 20 -9.67 2.85 17.85
CA PHE A 20 -8.57 3.21 18.75
C PHE A 20 -7.56 4.13 18.05
N ILE A 21 -7.18 3.79 16.82
CA ILE A 21 -6.25 4.60 16.00
C ILE A 21 -6.86 5.98 15.73
N ARG A 22 -8.15 6.04 15.37
CA ARG A 22 -8.86 7.29 15.11
C ARG A 22 -8.85 8.23 16.33
N LYS A 23 -9.05 7.68 17.52
CA LYS A 23 -8.97 8.44 18.78
C LYS A 23 -7.56 9.02 18.99
N LEU A 24 -6.52 8.19 18.84
CA LEU A 24 -5.13 8.64 19.01
C LEU A 24 -4.74 9.74 18.02
N ILE A 25 -5.20 9.66 16.77
CA ILE A 25 -4.96 10.68 15.75
C ILE A 25 -5.64 11.99 16.16
N GLY A 26 -6.90 11.93 16.61
CA GLY A 26 -7.63 13.10 17.10
C GLY A 26 -6.91 13.79 18.25
N ASP A 27 -6.44 13.02 19.23
CA ASP A 27 -5.75 13.53 20.41
C ASP A 27 -4.38 14.15 20.06
N ARG A 28 -3.60 13.49 19.19
CA ARG A 28 -2.25 13.94 18.82
C ARG A 28 -2.24 15.13 17.86
N LEU A 29 -3.14 15.13 16.87
CA LEU A 29 -3.23 16.19 15.86
C LEU A 29 -4.21 17.31 16.27
N LYS A 30 -4.86 17.19 17.42
CA LYS A 30 -5.87 18.14 17.94
C LYS A 30 -6.99 18.41 16.92
N LEU A 31 -7.43 17.36 16.24
CA LEU A 31 -8.49 17.47 15.24
C LEU A 31 -9.86 17.42 15.91
N LYS A 32 -10.71 18.42 15.62
CA LYS A 32 -12.10 18.44 16.07
C LYS A 32 -12.92 17.30 15.44
N TYR A 33 -12.62 16.97 14.19
CA TYR A 33 -13.23 15.87 13.45
C TYR A 33 -12.13 15.06 12.77
N VAL A 34 -12.02 13.79 13.12
CA VAL A 34 -11.10 12.86 12.46
C VAL A 34 -11.88 12.15 11.35
N PRO A 35 -11.39 12.17 10.10
CA PRO A 35 -12.04 11.49 8.99
C PRO A 35 -12.07 9.97 9.20
N GLU A 36 -12.83 9.26 8.38
CA GLU A 36 -12.76 7.81 8.33
C GLU A 36 -11.40 7.34 7.79
N LEU A 37 -10.85 6.32 8.43
CA LEU A 37 -9.59 5.72 8.05
C LEU A 37 -9.88 4.50 7.18
N VAL A 38 -9.17 4.39 6.07
CA VAL A 38 -9.28 3.26 5.14
C VAL A 38 -7.90 2.63 5.02
N PHE A 39 -7.77 1.36 5.40
CA PHE A 39 -6.50 0.65 5.31
C PHE A 39 -6.42 -0.13 4.00
N LYS A 40 -5.28 -0.01 3.31
CA LYS A 40 -5.02 -0.69 2.04
C LYS A 40 -3.64 -1.32 2.09
N LEU A 41 -3.52 -2.53 1.56
CA LEU A 41 -2.23 -3.17 1.38
C LEU A 41 -1.45 -2.43 0.28
N ASP A 42 -0.23 -2.03 0.60
CA ASP A 42 0.64 -1.40 -0.38
C ASP A 42 1.21 -2.44 -1.36
N LYS A 43 0.79 -2.35 -2.62
CA LYS A 43 1.29 -3.15 -3.74
C LYS A 43 2.17 -2.34 -4.70
N SER A 44 2.56 -1.12 -4.32
CA SER A 44 3.33 -0.19 -5.16
C SER A 44 4.70 -0.74 -5.56
N ILE A 45 5.34 -1.55 -4.70
CA ILE A 45 6.64 -2.17 -4.98
C ILE A 45 6.52 -3.17 -6.14
N GLU A 46 5.54 -4.08 -6.08
CA GLU A 46 5.32 -5.08 -7.14
C GLU A 46 4.97 -4.39 -8.47
N TYR A 47 4.13 -3.36 -8.40
CA TYR A 47 3.82 -2.51 -9.54
C TYR A 47 5.08 -1.86 -10.14
N SER A 48 5.94 -1.27 -9.31
CA SER A 48 7.20 -0.62 -9.74
C SER A 48 8.13 -1.60 -10.43
N VAL A 49 8.27 -2.82 -9.89
CA VAL A 49 9.08 -3.89 -10.52
C VAL A 49 8.54 -4.28 -11.89
N ASN A 50 7.21 -4.39 -12.04
CA ASN A 50 6.59 -4.69 -13.33
C ASN A 50 6.76 -3.54 -14.34
N LEU A 51 6.71 -2.30 -13.86
CA LEU A 51 6.94 -1.10 -14.65
C LEU A 51 8.38 -1.08 -15.18
N GLU A 52 9.36 -1.39 -14.33
CA GLU A 52 10.77 -1.44 -14.69
C GLU A 52 11.04 -2.53 -15.74
N LYS A 53 10.50 -3.75 -15.55
CA LYS A 53 10.55 -4.81 -16.58
C LYS A 53 9.96 -4.36 -17.92
N THR A 54 8.85 -3.63 -17.87
CA THR A 54 8.19 -3.11 -19.08
C THR A 54 9.07 -2.08 -19.79
N PHE A 55 9.69 -1.17 -19.03
CA PHE A 55 10.61 -0.19 -19.58
C PHE A 55 11.88 -0.83 -20.14
N GLU A 56 12.44 -1.84 -19.48
CA GLU A 56 13.58 -2.59 -20.00
C GLU A 56 13.24 -3.28 -21.32
N ARG A 57 12.06 -3.91 -21.41
CA ARG A 57 11.60 -4.52 -22.66
C ARG A 57 11.52 -3.51 -23.80
N ILE A 58 10.90 -2.35 -23.56
CA ILE A 58 10.79 -1.28 -24.56
C ILE A 58 12.18 -0.76 -24.96
N ARG A 59 13.11 -0.59 -24.00
CA ARG A 59 14.48 -0.16 -24.30
C ARG A 59 15.23 -1.18 -25.16
N ASN A 60 15.03 -2.47 -24.90
CA ASN A 60 15.67 -3.54 -25.66
C ASN A 60 15.09 -3.63 -27.07
N GLU A 61 13.77 -3.52 -27.24
CA GLU A 61 13.12 -3.45 -28.56
C GLU A 61 13.67 -2.28 -29.39
N ARG A 62 13.77 -1.07 -28.81
CA ARG A 62 14.34 0.11 -29.51
C ARG A 62 15.83 -0.01 -29.88
N LYS A 63 16.60 -0.82 -29.16
CA LYS A 63 18.01 -1.10 -29.49
C LYS A 63 18.18 -2.11 -30.62
N ILE A 64 17.14 -2.91 -30.90
CA ILE A 64 17.16 -3.92 -31.98
C ILE A 64 16.78 -3.28 -33.33
N ASP A 65 16.00 -2.19 -33.28
CA ASP A 65 15.57 -1.43 -34.47
C ASP A 65 16.54 -0.31 -34.90
N GLN A 66 17.71 -0.18 -34.25
CA GLN A 66 18.81 0.75 -34.59
C GLN A 66 20.06 0.00 -35.02
#